data_AF-A0A2E4PKQ2-F1
#
_entry.id   AF-A0A2E4PKQ2-F1
#
_cell.length_a   1.000
_cell.length_b   1.000
_cell.length_c   1.000
_cell.angle_alpha   90.00
_cell.angle_beta   90.00
_cell.angle_gamma   90.00
#
_symmetry.space_group_name_H-M   'P 1'
#
loop_
_entity.id
_entity.type
_entity.pdbx_description
1 polymer ?
#
loop_
_entity_poly.entity_id
_entity_poly.type
_entity_poly.pdbx_seq_one_letter_code
_entity_poly.pdbx_strand_id
1 'polypeptide(L)'
;MKDMKKNSSFIIKGLQMVLLNILGLVTITSCSTSEIDEEVQAVQKKESVNEAARESAAFYDNLVLRWAPVHHQDVDNAGCGSMNGRGDYITKINFDNDWNSSNNWNNIEPNRGYQPTAHCYYSVVETHTHFFIIYAFFHPRDWTNICFFGIDYHENDLEGQLSIIKKSTANNGYGEFQGMVTVAHSDFYSFIPSGSPLQANQESIDGSVSYENYNNELHPVTAQESKGHGLKAWPAYKIIGDGIKYYPSLTTAEVPSNNDDRNVKYKLVNIFEANGFWERRFNTAFLNNAKSFPSTQGSGNANTPWNWDDKDDAPGAGELATNPAQLVNNYFKNLGNFSMTYTLNPYIGIN
;
A
#
# COMPACT_ATOMS: atom_id res chain seq x y z
N MET A 1 11.68 -51.81 -44.48
CA MET A 1 12.94 -52.53 -44.77
C MET A 1 13.95 -52.16 -43.69
N LYS A 2 14.26 -53.14 -42.82
CA LYS A 2 15.48 -53.34 -42.00
C LYS A 2 15.91 -52.21 -41.04
N ASP A 3 15.68 -52.36 -39.74
CA ASP A 3 16.51 -53.12 -38.75
C ASP A 3 17.65 -52.24 -38.19
N MET A 4 17.54 -51.79 -36.93
CA MET A 4 18.09 -52.44 -35.72
C MET A 4 19.62 -52.40 -35.62
N LYS A 5 20.17 -51.72 -34.59
CA LYS A 5 20.79 -52.39 -33.42
C LYS A 5 21.41 -51.43 -32.39
N LYS A 6 21.08 -51.73 -31.13
CA LYS A 6 21.80 -51.41 -29.88
C LYS A 6 23.26 -51.92 -29.90
N ASN A 7 24.15 -51.23 -29.19
CA ASN A 7 25.08 -51.78 -28.18
C ASN A 7 25.79 -50.61 -27.47
N SER A 8 25.66 -50.36 -26.15
CA SER A 8 26.05 -51.14 -24.96
C SER A 8 27.55 -51.09 -24.64
N SER A 9 27.86 -50.55 -23.44
CA SER A 9 28.85 -51.05 -22.44
C SER A 9 30.21 -50.35 -22.27
N PHE A 10 30.32 -49.67 -21.11
CA PHE A 10 31.42 -49.65 -20.11
C PHE A 10 32.89 -49.55 -20.55
N ILE A 11 33.60 -48.52 -20.05
CA ILE A 11 34.83 -48.67 -19.25
C ILE A 11 34.90 -47.55 -18.18
N ILE A 12 35.08 -47.97 -16.93
CA ILE A 12 35.40 -47.21 -15.73
C ILE A 12 36.88 -46.78 -15.74
N LYS A 13 37.17 -45.53 -15.37
CA LYS A 13 38.38 -44.98 -14.73
C LYS A 13 38.06 -43.50 -14.46
N GLY A 14 38.02 -42.95 -13.25
CA GLY A 14 38.92 -43.13 -12.12
C GLY A 14 39.49 -41.76 -11.79
N LEU A 15 38.93 -41.14 -10.75
CA LEU A 15 39.58 -40.24 -9.78
C LEU A 15 40.53 -39.14 -10.31
N GLN A 16 40.18 -37.86 -10.16
CA GLN A 16 41.01 -36.93 -9.38
C GLN A 16 40.28 -35.64 -9.02
N MET A 17 40.00 -35.57 -7.73
CA MET A 17 39.49 -34.45 -6.94
C MET A 17 40.64 -33.45 -6.76
N VAL A 18 40.48 -32.21 -7.22
CA VAL A 18 41.45 -31.14 -6.92
C VAL A 18 41.10 -30.56 -5.55
N LEU A 19 41.71 -31.13 -4.50
CA LEU A 19 41.81 -30.51 -3.19
C LEU A 19 42.94 -29.46 -3.24
N LEU A 20 42.58 -28.20 -3.10
CA LEU A 20 43.53 -27.11 -2.90
C LEU A 20 44.05 -27.20 -1.46
N ASN A 21 45.28 -27.67 -1.29
CA ASN A 21 45.99 -27.67 -0.02
C ASN A 21 46.43 -26.23 0.32
N ILE A 22 45.75 -25.58 1.26
CA ILE A 22 46.30 -24.45 2.01
C ILE A 22 46.93 -25.04 3.27
N LEU A 23 48.25 -25.22 3.25
CA LEU A 23 49.04 -25.55 4.42
C LEU A 23 49.29 -24.25 5.20
N GLY A 24 48.29 -23.85 5.99
CA GLY A 24 48.44 -22.83 7.02
C GLY A 24 49.10 -23.46 8.25
N LEU A 25 50.21 -22.87 8.69
CA LEU A 25 50.92 -23.23 9.91
C LEU A 25 49.97 -23.05 11.11
N VAL A 26 49.40 -24.15 11.61
CA VAL A 26 48.56 -24.13 12.82
C VAL A 26 49.49 -24.08 14.03
N THR A 27 49.67 -22.90 14.60
CA THR A 27 49.91 -22.79 16.04
C THR A 27 48.65 -23.30 16.72
N ILE A 28 48.72 -24.48 17.36
CA ILE A 28 47.61 -25.02 18.14
C ILE A 28 47.51 -24.17 19.41
N THR A 29 46.83 -23.04 19.30
CA THR A 29 46.11 -22.47 20.43
C THR A 29 44.98 -23.44 20.71
N SER A 30 44.91 -24.00 21.92
CA SER A 30 43.78 -24.81 22.34
C SER A 30 42.54 -23.92 22.44
N CYS A 31 41.90 -23.61 21.31
CA CYS A 31 40.52 -23.13 21.32
C CYS A 31 39.67 -24.30 21.80
N SER A 32 39.03 -24.12 22.95
CA SER A 32 38.09 -25.09 23.47
C SER A 32 36.98 -25.29 22.45
N THR A 33 36.53 -26.54 22.28
CA THR A 33 35.39 -26.90 21.42
C THR A 33 34.15 -26.04 21.70
N SER A 34 34.05 -25.49 22.92
CA SER A 34 33.01 -24.55 23.33
C SER A 34 32.95 -23.25 22.53
N GLU A 35 34.08 -22.67 22.08
CA GLU A 35 34.07 -21.39 21.34
C GLU A 35 33.52 -21.59 19.93
N ILE A 36 33.85 -22.71 19.29
CA ILE A 36 33.33 -23.09 17.97
C ILE A 36 31.84 -23.45 18.07
N ASP A 37 31.44 -24.17 19.12
CA ASP A 37 30.04 -24.53 19.35
C ASP A 37 29.18 -23.28 19.62
N GLU A 38 29.69 -22.29 20.36
CA GLU A 38 29.02 -21.00 20.57
C GLU A 38 28.89 -20.19 19.28
N GLU A 39 29.92 -20.17 18.43
CA GLU A 39 29.88 -19.47 17.14
C GLU A 39 28.90 -20.11 16.17
N VAL A 40 28.85 -21.45 16.10
CA VAL A 40 27.87 -22.20 15.30
C VAL A 40 26.44 -21.95 15.78
N GLN A 41 26.21 -21.95 17.10
CA GLN A 41 24.88 -21.64 17.67
C GLN A 41 24.46 -20.20 17.37
N ALA A 42 25.38 -19.24 17.43
CA ALA A 42 25.11 -17.85 17.10
C ALA A 42 24.72 -17.67 15.62
N VAL A 43 25.40 -18.37 14.71
CA VAL A 43 25.06 -18.36 13.28
C VAL A 43 23.68 -19.00 13.03
N GLN A 44 23.40 -20.16 13.62
CA GLN A 44 22.10 -20.83 13.49
C GLN A 44 20.95 -19.97 14.02
N LYS A 45 21.15 -19.34 15.19
CA LYS A 45 20.15 -18.41 15.77
C LYS A 45 19.91 -17.20 14.86
N LYS A 46 20.96 -16.66 14.24
CA LYS A 46 20.83 -15.53 13.30
C LYS A 46 20.06 -15.93 12.04
N GLU A 47 20.34 -17.10 11.48
CA GLU A 47 19.60 -17.63 10.33
C GLU A 47 18.12 -17.88 10.67
N SER A 48 17.81 -18.50 11.82
CA SER A 48 16.42 -18.73 12.22
C SER A 48 15.64 -17.43 12.45
N VAL A 49 16.29 -16.39 12.98
CA VAL A 49 15.67 -15.06 13.13
C VAL A 49 15.43 -14.42 11.78
N ASN A 50 16.36 -14.53 10.84
CA ASN A 50 16.20 -14.03 9.48
C ASN A 50 15.07 -14.76 8.73
N GLU A 51 14.94 -16.07 8.90
CA GLU A 51 13.86 -16.87 8.32
C GLU A 51 12.50 -16.44 8.87
N ALA A 52 12.34 -16.36 10.20
CA ALA A 52 11.11 -15.88 10.82
C ALA A 52 10.75 -14.45 10.39
N ALA A 53 11.74 -13.56 10.23
CA ALA A 53 11.52 -12.21 9.73
C ALA A 53 11.07 -12.21 8.26
N ARG A 54 11.63 -13.08 7.42
CA ARG A 54 11.20 -13.25 6.02
C ARG A 54 9.80 -13.84 5.91
N GLU A 55 9.47 -14.83 6.74
CA GLU A 55 8.13 -15.41 6.80
C GLU A 55 7.09 -14.38 7.25
N SER A 56 7.41 -13.58 8.27
CA SER A 56 6.57 -12.47 8.73
C SER A 56 6.37 -11.42 7.63
N ALA A 57 7.45 -11.00 6.96
CA ALA A 57 7.35 -10.05 5.85
C ALA A 57 6.49 -10.62 4.71
N ALA A 58 6.71 -11.87 4.31
CA ALA A 58 5.91 -12.54 3.29
C ALA A 58 4.44 -12.67 3.70
N PHE A 59 4.15 -12.89 4.98
CA PHE A 59 2.77 -12.92 5.48
C PHE A 59 2.08 -11.56 5.26
N TYR A 60 2.71 -10.45 5.68
CA TYR A 60 2.11 -9.12 5.52
C TYR A 60 2.00 -8.69 4.05
N ASP A 61 2.98 -9.01 3.21
CA ASP A 61 2.90 -8.74 1.77
C ASP A 61 1.68 -9.43 1.14
N ASN A 62 1.44 -10.69 1.48
CA ASN A 62 0.27 -11.42 0.96
C ASN A 62 -1.05 -10.99 1.61
N LEU A 63 -1.06 -10.65 2.91
CA LEU A 63 -2.23 -10.09 3.59
C LEU A 63 -2.69 -8.78 2.92
N VAL A 64 -1.74 -7.90 2.63
CA VAL A 64 -2.01 -6.62 1.97
C VAL A 64 -2.42 -6.86 0.52
N LEU A 65 -1.71 -7.70 -0.24
CA LEU A 65 -2.12 -8.02 -1.62
C LEU A 65 -3.55 -8.58 -1.68
N ARG A 66 -3.90 -9.51 -0.78
CA ARG A 66 -5.21 -10.16 -0.72
C ARG A 66 -6.36 -9.17 -0.60
N TRP A 67 -6.18 -8.10 0.19
CA TRP A 67 -7.24 -7.13 0.48
C TRP A 67 -7.05 -5.78 -0.22
N ALA A 68 -5.99 -5.62 -1.01
CA ALA A 68 -5.75 -4.42 -1.80
C ALA A 68 -6.89 -4.24 -2.83
N PRO A 69 -7.42 -3.02 -3.00
CA PRO A 69 -8.60 -2.84 -3.81
C PRO A 69 -8.31 -2.90 -5.31
N VAL A 70 -9.26 -3.42 -6.10
CA VAL A 70 -9.35 -3.02 -7.51
C VAL A 70 -9.89 -1.59 -7.52
N HIS A 71 -9.20 -0.68 -8.20
CA HIS A 71 -9.46 0.75 -8.07
C HIS A 71 -9.93 1.36 -9.39
N HIS A 72 -11.08 2.02 -9.37
CA HIS A 72 -11.69 2.70 -10.52
C HIS A 72 -11.47 4.21 -10.43
N GLN A 73 -10.62 4.77 -11.27
CA GLN A 73 -10.36 6.21 -11.32
C GLN A 73 -11.12 6.82 -12.51
N ASP A 74 -11.99 7.78 -12.25
CA ASP A 74 -12.54 8.63 -13.32
C ASP A 74 -11.47 9.60 -13.82
N VAL A 75 -11.48 9.94 -15.11
CA VAL A 75 -10.46 10.84 -15.71
C VAL A 75 -11.15 11.91 -16.53
N ASP A 76 -10.82 13.17 -16.27
CA ASP A 76 -11.28 14.29 -17.08
C ASP A 76 -10.13 14.91 -17.88
N ASN A 77 -10.31 14.98 -19.19
CA ASN A 77 -9.32 15.51 -20.14
C ASN A 77 -9.43 17.03 -20.39
N ALA A 78 -10.43 17.69 -19.81
CA ALA A 78 -10.71 19.10 -19.97
C ALA A 78 -10.39 19.89 -18.70
N GLY A 79 -9.93 21.13 -18.87
CA GLY A 79 -9.62 22.04 -17.77
C GLY A 79 -8.13 22.32 -17.59
N CYS A 80 -7.85 23.35 -16.80
CA CYS A 80 -6.50 23.89 -16.59
C CYS A 80 -5.52 22.93 -15.91
N GLY A 81 -5.99 22.07 -15.00
CA GLY A 81 -5.14 21.13 -14.28
C GLY A 81 -5.04 19.75 -14.93
N SER A 82 -5.94 19.45 -15.88
CA SER A 82 -6.13 18.12 -16.48
C SER A 82 -4.87 17.54 -17.13
N MET A 83 -4.11 18.34 -17.87
CA MET A 83 -3.02 17.85 -18.75
C MET A 83 -3.49 16.71 -19.68
N ASN A 84 -4.66 16.87 -20.30
CA ASN A 84 -5.29 15.83 -21.13
C ASN A 84 -5.53 14.52 -20.34
N GLY A 85 -6.00 14.63 -19.10
CA GLY A 85 -6.36 13.52 -18.20
C GLY A 85 -5.24 13.09 -17.25
N ARG A 86 -3.99 13.39 -17.59
CA ARG A 86 -2.81 12.99 -16.81
C ARG A 86 -2.80 13.55 -15.37
N GLY A 87 -3.53 14.62 -15.10
CA GLY A 87 -3.69 15.20 -13.77
C GLY A 87 -4.40 14.26 -12.78
N ASP A 88 -5.21 13.33 -13.28
CA ASP A 88 -5.95 12.35 -12.46
C ASP A 88 -5.22 11.01 -12.30
N TYR A 89 -3.98 10.90 -12.78
CA TYR A 89 -3.26 9.64 -12.75
C TYR A 89 -2.66 9.40 -11.38
N ILE A 90 -2.93 8.21 -10.81
CA ILE A 90 -2.24 7.74 -9.62
C ILE A 90 -0.75 7.72 -9.90
N THR A 91 0.00 8.39 -9.04
CA THR A 91 1.41 8.68 -9.26
C THR A 91 2.24 8.31 -8.03
N LYS A 92 3.48 7.89 -8.23
CA LYS A 92 4.44 7.74 -7.13
C LYS A 92 4.70 9.11 -6.50
N ILE A 93 4.68 9.23 -5.17
CA ILE A 93 4.88 10.51 -4.46
C ILE A 93 6.17 11.24 -4.87
N ASN A 94 7.23 10.48 -5.15
CA ASN A 94 8.52 11.00 -5.65
C ASN A 94 8.80 10.61 -7.11
N PHE A 95 7.79 10.73 -7.97
CA PHE A 95 7.88 10.36 -9.39
C PHE A 95 8.97 11.12 -10.16
N ASP A 96 9.35 12.29 -9.67
CA ASP A 96 10.42 13.15 -10.18
C ASP A 96 11.80 12.89 -9.54
N ASN A 97 11.89 11.87 -8.68
CA ASN A 97 13.08 11.43 -7.96
C ASN A 97 13.58 12.38 -6.87
N ASP A 98 12.73 13.29 -6.37
CA ASP A 98 13.05 14.09 -5.19
C ASP A 98 12.04 13.86 -4.06
N TRP A 99 12.24 14.52 -2.92
CA TRP A 99 11.26 14.54 -1.82
C TRP A 99 10.90 15.98 -1.52
N ASN A 100 10.50 16.69 -2.56
CA ASN A 100 10.04 18.07 -2.52
C ASN A 100 8.63 18.14 -3.10
N SER A 101 7.62 18.14 -2.23
CA SER A 101 6.23 18.15 -2.72
C SER A 101 5.74 19.54 -3.14
N SER A 102 6.60 20.55 -3.13
CA SER A 102 6.26 21.93 -3.54
C SER A 102 6.51 22.20 -5.03
N ASN A 103 6.82 21.17 -5.81
CA ASN A 103 7.07 21.27 -7.25
C ASN A 103 6.31 20.22 -8.09
N ASN A 104 5.55 19.34 -7.44
CA ASN A 104 4.84 18.21 -8.04
C ASN A 104 3.85 18.64 -9.11
N TRP A 105 3.13 19.75 -8.90
CA TRP A 105 2.17 20.28 -9.88
C TRP A 105 2.85 20.57 -11.21
N ASN A 106 4.01 21.21 -11.17
CA ASN A 106 4.76 21.55 -12.38
C ASN A 106 5.55 20.36 -12.92
N ASN A 107 6.03 19.47 -12.04
CA ASN A 107 6.86 18.34 -12.43
C ASN A 107 6.07 17.24 -13.16
N ILE A 108 4.76 17.12 -12.91
CA ILE A 108 3.94 16.12 -13.62
C ILE A 108 3.69 16.45 -15.10
N GLU A 109 3.93 17.71 -15.51
CA GLU A 109 3.76 18.16 -16.90
C GLU A 109 4.51 17.25 -17.90
N PRO A 110 3.88 16.83 -19.02
CA PRO A 110 4.49 15.90 -19.98
C PRO A 110 5.87 16.34 -20.48
N ASN A 111 6.11 17.65 -20.60
CA ASN A 111 7.38 18.20 -21.07
C ASN A 111 8.55 18.02 -20.07
N ARG A 112 8.27 17.67 -18.82
CA ARG A 112 9.29 17.36 -17.80
C ARG A 112 9.85 15.95 -17.95
N GLY A 113 9.12 15.06 -18.60
CA GLY A 113 9.57 13.70 -18.95
C GLY A 113 9.45 12.66 -17.81
N TYR A 114 9.01 13.05 -16.61
CA TYR A 114 8.75 12.10 -15.54
C TYR A 114 7.50 11.25 -15.85
N GLN A 115 7.40 10.06 -15.27
CA GLN A 115 6.33 9.11 -15.58
C GLN A 115 5.41 8.90 -14.36
N PRO A 116 4.07 9.02 -14.52
CA PRO A 116 3.11 8.77 -13.45
C PRO A 116 2.88 7.27 -13.30
N THR A 117 3.90 6.58 -12.80
CA THR A 117 3.77 5.15 -12.49
C THR A 117 2.87 4.98 -11.27
N ALA A 118 1.84 4.16 -11.37
CA ALA A 118 0.85 3.99 -10.32
C ALA A 118 1.41 3.26 -9.09
N HIS A 119 1.24 3.87 -7.92
CA HIS A 119 1.63 3.29 -6.63
C HIS A 119 0.49 3.47 -5.62
N CYS A 120 0.32 2.48 -4.76
CA CYS A 120 -0.59 2.53 -3.62
C CYS A 120 0.24 2.40 -2.35
N TYR A 121 0.16 3.40 -1.49
CA TYR A 121 0.88 3.40 -0.21
C TYR A 121 0.01 2.73 0.85
N TYR A 122 0.59 1.79 1.59
CA TYR A 122 -0.14 1.07 2.63
C TYR A 122 0.55 1.10 3.98
N SER A 123 -0.25 0.95 5.03
CA SER A 123 0.24 0.64 6.37
C SER A 123 -0.65 -0.41 7.02
N VAL A 124 -0.05 -1.30 7.79
CA VAL A 124 -0.77 -2.31 8.59
C VAL A 124 -0.66 -1.96 10.06
N VAL A 125 -1.80 -1.96 10.73
CA VAL A 125 -1.94 -1.93 12.19
C VAL A 125 -2.73 -3.18 12.59
N GLU A 126 -2.38 -3.77 13.73
CA GLU A 126 -2.90 -5.05 14.15
C GLU A 126 -3.28 -5.03 15.62
N THR A 127 -4.43 -5.59 15.95
CA THR A 127 -4.81 -5.96 17.33
C THR A 127 -4.91 -7.46 17.45
N HIS A 128 -5.20 -7.97 18.64
CA HIS A 128 -5.36 -9.42 18.85
C HIS A 128 -6.44 -10.05 17.95
N THR A 129 -7.43 -9.27 17.48
CA THR A 129 -8.57 -9.81 16.73
C THR A 129 -8.72 -9.27 15.31
N HIS A 130 -8.04 -8.18 14.94
CA HIS A 130 -8.20 -7.54 13.63
C HIS A 130 -6.88 -7.10 13.02
N PHE A 131 -6.85 -7.10 11.69
CA PHE A 131 -5.91 -6.32 10.90
C PHE A 131 -6.65 -5.07 10.40
N PHE A 132 -5.95 -3.95 10.42
CA PHE A 132 -6.39 -2.66 9.90
C PHE A 132 -5.38 -2.24 8.84
N ILE A 133 -5.84 -2.10 7.59
CA ILE A 133 -4.94 -1.83 6.46
C ILE A 133 -5.35 -0.54 5.79
N ILE A 134 -4.45 0.44 5.75
CA ILE A 134 -4.64 1.63 4.94
C ILE A 134 -4.17 1.37 3.52
N TYR A 135 -4.89 1.90 2.54
CA TYR A 135 -4.46 2.04 1.16
C TYR A 135 -4.67 3.50 0.73
N ALA A 136 -3.61 4.16 0.28
CA ALA A 136 -3.61 5.57 -0.10
C ALA A 136 -3.08 5.76 -1.52
N PHE A 137 -3.77 6.59 -2.31
CA PHE A 137 -3.48 6.87 -3.70
C PHE A 137 -3.14 8.34 -3.87
N PHE A 138 -1.96 8.61 -4.42
CA PHE A 138 -1.43 9.97 -4.57
C PHE A 138 -1.67 10.51 -5.97
N HIS A 139 -2.10 11.77 -6.03
CA HIS A 139 -2.20 12.55 -7.26
C HIS A 139 -1.32 13.80 -7.15
N PRO A 140 -0.55 14.19 -8.20
CA PRO A 140 0.28 15.40 -8.11
C PRO A 140 -0.52 16.71 -8.11
N ARG A 141 -1.81 16.65 -8.47
CA ARG A 141 -2.72 17.80 -8.56
C ARG A 141 -4.09 17.37 -8.04
N ASP A 142 -4.69 18.14 -7.14
CA ASP A 142 -6.14 18.30 -7.02
C ASP A 142 -6.51 19.51 -7.87
N TRP A 143 -7.41 19.36 -8.84
CA TRP A 143 -7.62 20.40 -9.83
C TRP A 143 -9.08 20.57 -10.25
N THR A 144 -9.40 21.71 -10.87
CA THR A 144 -10.75 22.02 -11.36
C THR A 144 -10.73 22.48 -12.82
N ASN A 145 -11.89 22.66 -13.45
CA ASN A 145 -11.97 23.15 -14.83
C ASN A 145 -11.38 24.55 -15.00
N ILE A 146 -11.50 25.40 -13.97
CA ILE A 146 -11.10 26.81 -14.00
C ILE A 146 -10.16 27.11 -12.82
N CYS A 147 -8.86 27.16 -13.08
CA CYS A 147 -7.81 27.46 -12.10
C CYS A 147 -7.57 28.97 -12.07
N PHE A 148 -8.63 29.74 -11.92
CA PHE A 148 -8.57 31.20 -11.81
C PHE A 148 -8.95 31.58 -10.37
N PHE A 149 -8.24 32.53 -9.79
CA PHE A 149 -8.38 32.98 -8.40
C PHE A 149 -7.90 32.02 -7.30
N GLY A 150 -7.36 30.85 -7.63
CA GLY A 150 -6.75 29.98 -6.61
C GLY A 150 -7.74 29.21 -5.75
N ILE A 151 -9.00 29.06 -6.18
CA ILE A 151 -10.07 28.44 -5.39
C ILE A 151 -10.32 27.03 -5.90
N ASP A 152 -10.50 26.06 -4.98
CA ASP A 152 -10.96 24.70 -5.31
C ASP A 152 -9.97 23.89 -6.18
N TYR A 153 -8.67 24.07 -5.92
CA TYR A 153 -7.58 23.23 -6.43
C TYR A 153 -6.36 23.38 -5.52
N HIS A 154 -5.49 22.37 -5.50
CA HIS A 154 -4.19 22.45 -4.85
C HIS A 154 -3.15 21.48 -5.40
N GLU A 155 -1.88 21.78 -5.13
CA GLU A 155 -0.77 20.87 -5.41
C GLU A 155 -0.77 19.71 -4.41
N ASN A 156 -0.53 18.51 -4.94
CA ASN A 156 -0.68 17.23 -4.26
C ASN A 156 -2.12 16.92 -3.88
N ASP A 157 -2.43 15.63 -3.91
CA ASP A 157 -3.58 15.05 -3.25
C ASP A 157 -3.26 13.62 -2.80
N LEU A 158 -3.87 13.20 -1.69
CA LEU A 158 -3.71 11.86 -1.17
C LEU A 158 -4.99 11.45 -0.46
N GLU A 159 -5.67 10.48 -1.06
CA GLU A 159 -6.95 9.95 -0.61
C GLU A 159 -6.86 8.44 -0.47
N GLY A 160 -7.78 7.82 0.27
CA GLY A 160 -7.62 6.40 0.59
C GLY A 160 -8.75 5.74 1.33
N GLN A 161 -8.43 4.55 1.84
CA GLN A 161 -9.33 3.77 2.68
C GLN A 161 -8.60 3.11 3.84
N LEU A 162 -9.32 2.88 4.94
CA LEU A 162 -9.05 1.91 5.98
C LEU A 162 -9.87 0.64 5.68
N SER A 163 -9.22 -0.51 5.56
CA SER A 163 -9.87 -1.82 5.52
C SER A 163 -9.89 -2.47 6.90
N ILE A 164 -11.02 -3.06 7.27
CA ILE A 164 -11.26 -3.69 8.59
C ILE A 164 -11.39 -5.20 8.40
N ILE A 165 -10.35 -5.95 8.78
CA ILE A 165 -10.28 -7.39 8.55
C ILE A 165 -10.27 -8.11 9.89
N LYS A 166 -11.27 -8.96 10.13
CA LYS A 166 -11.28 -9.84 11.29
C LYS A 166 -10.32 -11.00 11.06
N LYS A 167 -9.45 -11.28 12.02
CA LYS A 167 -8.54 -12.43 11.95
C LYS A 167 -9.31 -13.74 12.02
N SER A 168 -9.01 -14.64 11.10
CA SER A 168 -9.49 -16.02 11.10
C SER A 168 -8.63 -16.87 10.17
N THR A 169 -8.90 -18.18 10.10
CA THR A 169 -8.22 -19.10 9.17
C THR A 169 -8.73 -19.00 7.74
N ALA A 170 -9.75 -18.17 7.47
CA ALA A 170 -10.26 -17.95 6.12
C ALA A 170 -9.21 -17.24 5.25
N ASN A 171 -9.37 -17.34 3.92
CA ASN A 171 -8.48 -16.70 2.95
C ASN A 171 -6.99 -16.98 3.23
N ASN A 172 -6.64 -18.25 3.46
CA ASN A 172 -5.27 -18.69 3.79
C ASN A 172 -4.69 -18.04 5.05
N GLY A 173 -5.55 -17.68 6.02
CA GLY A 173 -5.14 -17.00 7.25
C GLY A 173 -5.12 -15.48 7.15
N TYR A 174 -5.50 -14.91 6.00
CA TYR A 174 -5.62 -13.46 5.81
C TYR A 174 -6.94 -12.88 6.36
N GLY A 175 -7.77 -13.69 7.01
CA GLY A 175 -8.95 -13.24 7.74
C GLY A 175 -10.17 -13.00 6.85
N GLU A 176 -11.10 -12.19 7.35
CA GLU A 176 -12.39 -11.89 6.73
C GLU A 176 -12.63 -10.38 6.71
N PHE A 177 -12.84 -9.81 5.53
CA PHE A 177 -13.15 -8.39 5.36
C PHE A 177 -14.54 -8.07 5.92
N GLN A 178 -14.61 -7.13 6.86
CA GLN A 178 -15.85 -6.75 7.54
C GLN A 178 -16.37 -5.37 7.17
N GLY A 179 -15.52 -4.48 6.68
CA GLY A 179 -15.91 -3.13 6.29
C GLY A 179 -14.73 -2.28 5.88
N MET A 180 -15.01 -1.09 5.39
CA MET A 180 -14.02 -0.04 5.14
C MET A 180 -14.53 1.33 5.56
N VAL A 181 -13.59 2.23 5.81
CA VAL A 181 -13.83 3.66 5.93
C VAL A 181 -13.00 4.35 4.87
N THR A 182 -13.61 5.12 3.97
CA THR A 182 -12.92 5.82 2.88
C THR A 182 -12.82 7.31 3.17
N VAL A 183 -11.83 7.96 2.58
CA VAL A 183 -11.63 9.41 2.67
C VAL A 183 -12.03 10.03 1.35
N ALA A 184 -12.92 11.02 1.41
CA ALA A 184 -13.21 11.87 0.27
C ALA A 184 -13.25 13.32 0.73
N HIS A 185 -12.27 14.09 0.27
CA HIS A 185 -12.05 15.48 0.59
C HIS A 185 -11.71 15.65 2.08
N SER A 186 -12.69 16.06 2.89
CA SER A 186 -12.51 16.30 4.34
C SER A 186 -13.43 15.44 5.21
N ASP A 187 -14.05 14.42 4.60
CA ASP A 187 -15.08 13.59 5.23
C ASP A 187 -14.72 12.11 5.11
N PHE A 188 -15.09 11.33 6.13
CA PHE A 188 -15.01 9.88 6.08
C PHE A 188 -16.36 9.25 5.74
N TYR A 189 -16.32 8.12 5.04
CA TYR A 189 -17.52 7.39 4.63
C TYR A 189 -17.36 5.91 4.93
N SER A 190 -18.38 5.31 5.54
CA SER A 190 -18.31 3.95 6.09
C SER A 190 -19.11 2.97 5.23
N PHE A 191 -18.51 1.83 4.89
CA PHE A 191 -19.11 0.82 4.00
C PHE A 191 -18.92 -0.58 4.54
N ILE A 192 -19.91 -1.45 4.33
CA ILE A 192 -19.85 -2.85 4.74
C ILE A 192 -20.16 -3.80 3.57
N PRO A 193 -19.47 -4.95 3.43
CA PRO A 193 -19.86 -5.95 2.45
C PRO A 193 -21.18 -6.65 2.83
N SER A 194 -21.83 -7.26 1.85
CA SER A 194 -22.99 -8.11 2.09
C SER A 194 -22.66 -9.21 3.09
N GLY A 195 -23.52 -9.39 4.11
CA GLY A 195 -23.33 -10.37 5.17
C GLY A 195 -22.36 -9.95 6.28
N SER A 196 -21.80 -8.73 6.25
CA SER A 196 -21.02 -8.21 7.38
C SER A 196 -21.85 -8.14 8.66
N PRO A 197 -21.29 -8.50 9.83
CA PRO A 197 -21.96 -8.31 11.10
C PRO A 197 -21.97 -6.85 11.56
N LEU A 198 -21.12 -5.99 10.99
CA LEU A 198 -21.00 -4.60 11.43
C LEU A 198 -22.30 -3.82 11.20
N GLN A 199 -22.61 -2.93 12.12
CA GLN A 199 -23.79 -2.06 12.06
C GLN A 199 -23.38 -0.63 12.38
N ALA A 200 -24.15 0.35 11.88
CA ALA A 200 -23.97 1.76 12.20
C ALA A 200 -23.98 2.01 13.72
N ASN A 201 -23.07 2.85 14.20
CA ASN A 201 -22.97 3.26 15.59
C ASN A 201 -23.08 4.79 15.73
N GLN A 202 -21.97 5.49 16.00
CA GLN A 202 -21.97 6.96 16.02
C GLN A 202 -21.99 7.50 14.59
N GLU A 203 -21.42 6.76 13.65
CA GLU A 203 -21.52 7.05 12.22
C GLU A 203 -22.54 6.21 11.48
N SER A 204 -22.98 6.76 10.33
CA SER A 204 -23.87 6.08 9.40
C SER A 204 -23.11 5.08 8.52
N ILE A 205 -23.84 4.13 7.92
CA ILE A 205 -23.30 3.28 6.85
C ILE A 205 -23.76 3.88 5.52
N ASP A 206 -22.80 4.37 4.75
CA ASP A 206 -22.99 5.09 3.49
C ASP A 206 -23.30 4.18 2.31
N GLY A 207 -22.94 2.90 2.42
CA GLY A 207 -23.26 1.93 1.38
C GLY A 207 -22.63 0.56 1.59
N SER A 208 -22.54 -0.18 0.48
CA SER A 208 -21.99 -1.52 0.46
C SER A 208 -20.62 -1.59 -0.23
N VAL A 209 -19.80 -2.53 0.23
CA VAL A 209 -18.56 -2.91 -0.45
C VAL A 209 -18.88 -3.96 -1.51
N SER A 210 -18.43 -3.68 -2.73
CA SER A 210 -18.46 -4.60 -3.87
C SER A 210 -17.12 -5.30 -4.04
N TYR A 211 -17.12 -6.39 -4.81
CA TYR A 211 -15.92 -7.18 -5.08
C TYR A 211 -15.75 -7.45 -6.57
N GLU A 212 -14.49 -7.46 -7.01
CA GLU A 212 -14.09 -7.91 -8.35
C GLU A 212 -13.12 -9.09 -8.22
N ASN A 213 -13.22 -10.05 -9.14
CA ASN A 213 -12.25 -11.14 -9.21
C ASN A 213 -10.99 -10.66 -9.93
N TYR A 214 -9.85 -10.79 -9.26
CA TYR A 214 -8.53 -10.57 -9.84
C TYR A 214 -7.60 -11.69 -9.36
N ASN A 215 -6.88 -12.33 -10.28
CA ASN A 215 -5.99 -13.46 -10.00
C ASN A 215 -6.63 -14.60 -9.17
N ASN A 216 -7.92 -14.88 -9.39
CA ASN A 216 -8.73 -15.88 -8.68
C ASN A 216 -9.05 -15.53 -7.22
N GLU A 217 -8.87 -14.27 -6.82
CA GLU A 217 -9.23 -13.76 -5.50
C GLU A 217 -10.26 -12.63 -5.63
N LEU A 218 -11.13 -12.48 -4.63
CA LEU A 218 -12.11 -11.39 -4.58
C LEU A 218 -11.51 -10.18 -3.87
N HIS A 219 -11.25 -9.11 -4.62
CA HIS A 219 -10.73 -7.86 -4.10
C HIS A 219 -11.87 -6.87 -3.87
N PRO A 220 -11.86 -6.09 -2.76
CA PRO A 220 -12.80 -4.99 -2.60
C PRO A 220 -12.60 -3.97 -3.73
N VAL A 221 -13.66 -3.26 -4.11
CA VAL A 221 -13.57 -2.28 -5.21
C VAL A 221 -13.77 -0.87 -4.67
N THR A 222 -12.83 0.02 -4.98
CA THR A 222 -12.93 1.45 -4.71
C THR A 222 -13.10 2.23 -6.02
N ALA A 223 -13.65 3.43 -5.91
CA ALA A 223 -13.76 4.37 -7.01
C ALA A 223 -13.41 5.78 -6.55
N GLN A 224 -12.82 6.56 -7.45
CA GLN A 224 -12.30 7.89 -7.18
C GLN A 224 -12.72 8.86 -8.27
N GLU A 225 -13.17 10.05 -7.86
CA GLU A 225 -13.58 11.12 -8.77
C GLU A 225 -12.38 11.62 -9.58
N SER A 226 -12.61 12.11 -10.79
CA SER A 226 -11.65 12.99 -11.45
C SER A 226 -11.52 14.29 -10.64
N LYS A 227 -10.49 15.10 -10.91
CA LYS A 227 -10.33 16.46 -10.39
C LYS A 227 -9.99 16.56 -8.91
N GLY A 228 -11.00 16.45 -8.04
CA GLY A 228 -10.84 16.59 -6.59
C GLY A 228 -10.62 15.26 -5.88
N HIS A 229 -10.60 14.15 -6.63
CA HIS A 229 -10.04 12.86 -6.18
C HIS A 229 -10.67 12.26 -4.93
N GLY A 230 -11.89 12.63 -4.52
CA GLY A 230 -12.58 11.97 -3.43
C GLY A 230 -12.72 10.47 -3.68
N LEU A 231 -12.39 9.62 -2.68
CA LEU A 231 -12.40 8.17 -2.80
C LEU A 231 -13.54 7.53 -1.99
N LYS A 232 -14.32 6.65 -2.63
CA LYS A 232 -15.40 5.87 -1.99
C LYS A 232 -15.39 4.41 -2.44
N ALA A 233 -16.18 3.57 -1.77
CA ALA A 233 -16.46 2.23 -2.26
C ALA A 233 -17.22 2.31 -3.60
N TRP A 234 -16.86 1.49 -4.59
CA TRP A 234 -17.67 1.39 -5.81
C TRP A 234 -19.00 0.69 -5.47
N PRO A 235 -20.16 1.17 -5.97
CA PRO A 235 -20.36 2.16 -7.01
C PRO A 235 -20.80 3.56 -6.53
N ALA A 236 -20.42 3.97 -5.31
CA ALA A 236 -20.76 5.31 -4.81
C ALA A 236 -20.18 6.40 -5.72
N TYR A 237 -18.94 6.18 -6.18
CA TYR A 237 -18.40 6.81 -7.38
C TYR A 237 -18.26 5.83 -8.53
N LYS A 238 -18.19 6.38 -9.74
CA LYS A 238 -18.15 5.64 -11.00
C LYS A 238 -17.31 6.40 -12.00
N ILE A 239 -16.80 5.66 -12.96
CA ILE A 239 -16.20 6.21 -14.15
C ILE A 239 -17.30 6.74 -15.06
N ILE A 240 -17.17 7.99 -15.52
CA ILE A 240 -18.12 8.70 -16.37
C ILE A 240 -17.41 9.07 -17.68
N GLY A 241 -17.43 8.14 -18.63
CA GLY A 241 -16.69 8.28 -19.88
C GLY A 241 -15.30 7.68 -19.74
N ASP A 242 -14.27 8.52 -19.84
CA ASP A 242 -12.87 8.11 -19.72
C ASP A 242 -12.55 7.72 -18.27
N GLY A 243 -11.69 6.72 -18.08
CA GLY A 243 -11.13 6.43 -16.77
C GLY A 243 -10.13 5.29 -16.78
N ILE A 244 -9.60 4.95 -15.62
CA ILE A 244 -8.60 3.90 -15.49
C ILE A 244 -9.07 2.86 -14.48
N LYS A 245 -8.82 1.58 -14.77
CA LYS A 245 -8.93 0.53 -13.76
C LYS A 245 -7.55 0.08 -13.35
N TYR A 246 -7.25 0.19 -12.07
CA TYR A 246 -5.99 -0.24 -11.50
C TYR A 246 -6.13 -1.52 -10.68
N TYR A 247 -5.12 -2.38 -10.78
CA TYR A 247 -5.02 -3.67 -10.14
C TYR A 247 -3.78 -3.74 -9.24
N PRO A 248 -3.88 -4.38 -8.05
CA PRO A 248 -2.76 -4.44 -7.13
C PRO A 248 -1.61 -5.33 -7.62
N SER A 249 -0.38 -4.92 -7.35
CA SER A 249 0.83 -5.70 -7.56
C SER A 249 1.84 -5.45 -6.46
N LEU A 250 2.57 -6.49 -6.04
CA LEU A 250 3.71 -6.33 -5.13
C LEU A 250 4.96 -5.79 -5.83
N THR A 251 5.05 -5.92 -7.16
CA THR A 251 6.32 -5.73 -7.89
C THR A 251 6.22 -4.76 -9.05
N THR A 252 5.04 -4.61 -9.65
CA THR A 252 4.87 -3.88 -10.91
C THR A 252 4.11 -2.59 -10.69
N ALA A 253 4.68 -1.47 -11.15
CA ALA A 253 3.99 -0.20 -11.31
C ALA A 253 3.93 0.11 -12.80
N GLU A 254 2.76 0.45 -13.32
CA GLU A 254 2.54 0.77 -14.72
C GLU A 254 2.13 2.24 -14.88
N VAL A 255 2.37 2.78 -16.07
CA VAL A 255 1.83 4.07 -16.51
C VAL A 255 0.60 3.76 -17.36
N PRO A 256 -0.56 4.40 -17.13
CA PRO A 256 -1.72 4.24 -18.00
C PRO A 256 -1.35 4.55 -19.46
N SER A 257 -1.70 3.65 -20.38
CA SER A 257 -1.39 3.84 -21.80
C SER A 257 -2.23 4.95 -22.45
N ASN A 258 -3.42 5.22 -21.89
CA ASN A 258 -4.36 6.26 -22.29
C ASN A 258 -5.38 6.50 -21.16
N ASN A 259 -6.27 7.49 -21.33
CA ASN A 259 -7.26 7.87 -20.32
C ASN A 259 -8.38 6.83 -20.11
N ASP A 260 -8.46 5.78 -20.94
CA ASP A 260 -9.46 4.71 -20.88
C ASP A 260 -8.81 3.34 -20.56
N ASP A 261 -7.59 3.33 -19.98
CA ASP A 261 -6.85 2.10 -19.73
C ASP A 261 -7.48 1.27 -18.59
N ARG A 262 -8.13 0.17 -18.93
CA ARG A 262 -8.86 -0.68 -17.97
C ARG A 262 -8.03 -1.81 -17.38
N ASN A 263 -6.70 -1.78 -17.54
CA ASN A 263 -5.82 -2.82 -17.04
C ASN A 263 -4.43 -2.27 -16.71
N VAL A 264 -4.35 -1.45 -15.65
CA VAL A 264 -3.10 -0.86 -15.16
C VAL A 264 -2.73 -1.47 -13.82
N LYS A 265 -1.47 -1.81 -13.57
CA LYS A 265 -1.01 -2.25 -12.25
C LYS A 265 -0.50 -1.09 -11.42
N TYR A 266 -0.97 -1.00 -10.17
CA TYR A 266 -0.29 -0.20 -9.15
C TYR A 266 0.62 -1.07 -8.30
N LYS A 267 1.79 -0.52 -7.93
CA LYS A 267 2.68 -1.18 -6.97
C LYS A 267 2.28 -0.83 -5.54
N LEU A 268 2.13 -1.84 -4.69
CA LEU A 268 1.98 -1.68 -3.25
C LEU A 268 3.32 -1.27 -2.62
N VAL A 269 3.30 -0.20 -1.82
CA VAL A 269 4.47 0.35 -1.14
C VAL A 269 4.18 0.54 0.34
N ASN A 270 4.98 -0.09 1.20
CA ASN A 270 4.82 0.07 2.64
C ASN A 270 5.26 1.48 3.05
N ILE A 271 4.39 2.23 3.71
CA ILE A 271 4.67 3.57 4.25
C ILE A 271 5.89 3.56 5.18
N PHE A 272 6.12 2.44 5.88
CA PHE A 272 7.21 2.23 6.82
C PHE A 272 8.44 1.53 6.23
N GLU A 273 8.51 1.32 4.90
CA GLU A 273 9.75 0.80 4.31
C GLU A 273 10.93 1.75 4.58
N ALA A 274 12.14 1.20 4.64
CA ALA A 274 13.34 1.98 4.92
C ALA A 274 13.52 3.12 3.89
N ASN A 275 13.80 4.33 4.37
CA ASN A 275 13.83 5.56 3.58
C ASN A 275 12.50 5.90 2.86
N GLY A 276 11.40 5.29 3.31
CA GLY A 276 10.06 5.46 2.76
C GLY A 276 9.34 6.69 3.29
N PHE A 277 8.01 6.68 3.15
CA PHE A 277 7.16 7.82 3.42
C PHE A 277 7.25 8.27 4.90
N TRP A 278 7.09 7.36 5.85
CA TRP A 278 7.06 7.70 7.28
C TRP A 278 8.38 8.22 7.83
N GLU A 279 9.52 7.64 7.44
CA GLU A 279 10.84 8.09 7.90
C GLU A 279 11.14 9.53 7.44
N ARG A 280 10.54 9.95 6.33
CA ARG A 280 10.74 11.27 5.75
C ARG A 280 9.80 12.34 6.27
N ARG A 281 8.91 12.02 7.20
CA ARG A 281 7.90 12.97 7.68
C ARG A 281 8.50 14.28 8.21
N PHE A 282 9.72 14.27 8.74
CA PHE A 282 10.38 15.48 9.22
C PHE A 282 11.16 16.27 8.15
N ASN A 283 11.16 15.81 6.89
CA ASN A 283 11.70 16.58 5.77
C ASN A 283 10.72 17.71 5.42
N THR A 284 11.09 18.95 5.69
CA THR A 284 10.22 20.12 5.49
C THR A 284 10.05 20.52 4.01
N ALA A 285 10.87 20.02 3.09
CA ALA A 285 10.59 20.13 1.66
C ALA A 285 9.47 19.18 1.23
N PHE A 286 9.28 18.09 1.98
CA PHE A 286 8.32 17.05 1.69
C PHE A 286 6.98 17.30 2.38
N LEU A 287 6.99 17.52 3.70
CA LEU A 287 5.78 17.76 4.49
C LEU A 287 5.90 18.99 5.39
N ASN A 288 4.79 19.71 5.51
CA ASN A 288 4.56 20.72 6.53
C ASN A 288 4.21 20.05 7.86
N ASN A 289 4.91 20.44 8.93
CA ASN A 289 4.68 19.96 10.31
C ASN A 289 4.59 18.43 10.43
N ALA A 290 5.29 17.71 9.54
CA ALA A 290 5.28 16.26 9.42
C ALA A 290 3.92 15.60 9.13
N LYS A 291 2.95 16.35 8.59
CA LYS A 291 1.55 15.94 8.56
C LYS A 291 0.81 16.24 7.26
N SER A 292 1.12 17.34 6.59
CA SER A 292 0.45 17.74 5.35
C SER A 292 1.46 18.04 4.25
N PHE A 293 1.06 17.90 3.01
CA PHE A 293 1.88 18.28 1.87
C PHE A 293 1.88 19.81 1.72
N PRO A 294 3.00 20.43 1.35
CA PRO A 294 3.02 21.82 0.94
C PRO A 294 2.25 21.98 -0.38
N SER A 295 1.67 23.16 -0.58
CA SER A 295 1.05 23.52 -1.85
C SER A 295 1.57 24.86 -2.35
N THR A 296 2.02 24.90 -3.60
CA THR A 296 2.39 26.14 -4.30
C THR A 296 1.34 26.61 -5.30
N GLN A 297 0.24 25.86 -5.45
CA GLN A 297 -0.86 26.14 -6.38
C GLN A 297 -2.18 26.14 -5.63
N GLY A 298 -3.03 27.13 -5.93
CA GLY A 298 -4.37 27.20 -5.36
C GLY A 298 -4.42 27.44 -3.84
N SER A 299 -5.53 27.05 -3.21
CA SER A 299 -5.79 27.26 -1.79
C SER A 299 -6.27 25.95 -1.17
N GLY A 300 -5.36 25.25 -0.49
CA GLY A 300 -5.62 23.94 0.10
C GLY A 300 -4.31 23.21 0.33
N ASN A 301 -4.36 22.11 1.07
CA ASN A 301 -3.23 21.22 1.26
C ASN A 301 -3.75 19.78 1.39
N ALA A 302 -3.07 18.84 0.75
CA ALA A 302 -3.30 17.43 0.97
C ALA A 302 -2.77 16.99 2.35
N ASN A 303 -3.43 15.99 2.95
CA ASN A 303 -3.03 15.42 4.22
C ASN A 303 -2.42 14.02 4.05
N THR A 304 -1.52 13.67 4.95
CA THR A 304 -1.04 12.28 5.06
C THR A 304 -2.05 11.41 5.79
N PRO A 305 -1.96 10.06 5.73
CA PRO A 305 -2.93 9.20 6.40
C PRO A 305 -3.02 9.41 7.92
N TRP A 306 -1.90 9.80 8.56
CA TRP A 306 -1.85 10.15 9.98
C TRP A 306 -2.21 11.62 10.28
N ASN A 307 -2.82 12.30 9.31
CA ASN A 307 -3.41 13.63 9.47
C ASN A 307 -4.77 13.79 8.75
N TRP A 308 -5.29 12.74 8.10
CA TRP A 308 -6.68 12.73 7.62
C TRP A 308 -7.64 12.85 8.79
N ASP A 309 -8.74 13.57 8.59
CA ASP A 309 -9.72 13.84 9.63
C ASP A 309 -11.12 13.77 9.03
N ASP A 310 -12.09 13.42 9.88
CA ASP A 310 -13.50 13.62 9.57
C ASP A 310 -13.90 14.95 10.19
N LYS A 311 -14.06 15.98 9.36
CA LYS A 311 -13.95 17.40 9.79
C LYS A 311 -14.88 17.81 10.93
N ASP A 312 -15.99 17.11 11.12
CA ASP A 312 -17.04 17.40 12.10
C ASP A 312 -17.26 16.31 13.15
N ASP A 313 -16.52 15.20 13.09
CA ASP A 313 -16.80 14.01 13.89
C ASP A 313 -15.58 13.50 14.70
N ALA A 314 -15.78 12.40 15.43
CA ALA A 314 -14.77 11.76 16.24
C ALA A 314 -14.53 10.31 15.77
N PRO A 315 -13.28 9.81 15.82
CA PRO A 315 -12.12 10.40 16.46
C PRO A 315 -11.35 11.36 15.54
N GLY A 316 -10.63 12.33 16.13
CA GLY A 316 -10.03 13.44 15.38
C GLY A 316 -8.81 13.08 14.52
N ALA A 317 -8.21 14.12 13.94
CA ALA A 317 -7.17 14.01 12.91
C ALA A 317 -6.09 12.94 13.15
N GLY A 318 -5.96 12.04 12.18
CA GLY A 318 -4.96 10.98 12.08
C GLY A 318 -5.35 9.66 12.71
N GLU A 319 -6.44 9.61 13.49
CA GLU A 319 -6.86 8.40 14.21
C GLU A 319 -7.25 7.25 13.28
N LEU A 320 -7.65 7.53 12.04
CA LEU A 320 -7.83 6.50 11.00
C LEU A 320 -6.56 5.67 10.77
N ALA A 321 -5.37 6.27 10.92
CA ALA A 321 -4.09 5.58 10.81
C ALA A 321 -3.47 5.19 12.16
N THR A 322 -3.45 6.11 13.11
CA THR A 322 -2.71 5.92 14.37
C THR A 322 -3.48 5.08 15.38
N ASN A 323 -4.82 5.07 15.31
CA ASN A 323 -5.68 4.38 16.25
C ASN A 323 -6.95 3.79 15.59
N PRO A 324 -6.81 2.98 14.54
CA PRO A 324 -7.94 2.48 13.77
C PRO A 324 -8.92 1.64 14.59
N ALA A 325 -8.48 0.98 15.67
CA ALA A 325 -9.38 0.22 16.53
C ALA A 325 -10.35 1.12 17.29
N GLN A 326 -9.93 2.32 17.73
CA GLN A 326 -10.82 3.29 18.35
C GLN A 326 -11.79 3.87 17.32
N LEU A 327 -11.31 4.21 16.12
CA LEU A 327 -12.16 4.71 15.04
C LEU A 327 -13.27 3.69 14.71
N VAL A 328 -12.90 2.42 14.53
CA VAL A 328 -13.88 1.35 14.25
C VAL A 328 -14.87 1.15 15.40
N ASN A 329 -14.43 1.28 16.65
CA ASN A 329 -15.32 1.21 17.81
C ASN A 329 -16.30 2.39 17.90
N ASN A 330 -15.94 3.56 17.35
CA ASN A 330 -16.85 4.70 17.24
C ASN A 330 -17.83 4.51 16.08
N TYR A 331 -17.34 4.16 14.89
CA TYR A 331 -18.14 4.12 13.65
C TYR A 331 -19.09 2.92 13.62
N PHE A 332 -18.66 1.78 14.17
CA PHE A 332 -19.40 0.52 14.06
C PHE A 332 -19.71 -0.10 15.41
N LYS A 333 -20.85 -0.80 15.48
CA LYS A 333 -21.23 -1.70 16.57
C LYS A 333 -21.36 -3.13 16.06
N ASN A 334 -21.66 -4.04 16.99
CA ASN A 334 -21.72 -5.49 16.73
C ASN A 334 -20.38 -6.08 16.24
N LEU A 335 -19.27 -5.59 16.84
CA LEU A 335 -17.90 -5.98 16.49
C LEU A 335 -17.54 -7.42 16.91
N GLY A 336 -18.38 -8.07 17.72
CA GLY A 336 -18.10 -9.38 18.31
C GLY A 336 -16.88 -9.34 19.23
N ASN A 337 -15.95 -10.30 19.07
CA ASN A 337 -14.67 -10.29 19.78
C ASN A 337 -13.75 -9.22 19.19
N PHE A 338 -13.76 -8.03 19.79
CA PHE A 338 -13.00 -6.87 19.33
C PHE A 338 -11.96 -6.45 20.37
N SER A 339 -10.71 -6.34 19.95
CA SER A 339 -9.60 -5.89 20.79
C SER A 339 -9.14 -4.51 20.32
N MET A 340 -9.00 -3.58 21.27
CA MET A 340 -8.34 -2.29 21.07
C MET A 340 -6.86 -2.32 21.49
N THR A 341 -6.34 -3.49 21.87
CA THR A 341 -4.94 -3.66 22.25
C THR A 341 -4.12 -4.05 21.04
N TYR A 342 -3.26 -3.14 20.59
CA TYR A 342 -2.38 -3.33 19.45
C TYR A 342 -1.28 -4.35 19.73
N THR A 343 -1.06 -5.24 18.75
CA THR A 343 0.08 -6.15 18.66
C THR A 343 1.10 -5.69 17.62
N LEU A 344 0.69 -4.85 16.67
CA LEU A 344 1.55 -4.12 15.73
C LEU A 344 0.92 -2.74 15.51
N ASN A 345 1.66 -1.66 15.75
CA ASN A 345 1.27 -0.30 15.41
C ASN A 345 2.54 0.57 15.28
N PRO A 346 3.14 0.61 14.07
CA PRO A 346 4.42 1.30 13.88
C PRO A 346 4.31 2.83 14.06
N TYR A 347 3.11 3.42 13.95
CA TYR A 347 2.89 4.85 14.21
C TYR A 347 3.20 5.25 15.66
N ILE A 348 3.02 4.32 16.61
CA ILE A 348 3.25 4.53 18.05
C ILE A 348 4.38 3.64 18.62
N GLY A 349 5.16 3.01 17.74
CA GLY A 349 6.35 2.23 18.14
C GLY A 349 6.06 0.82 18.69
N ILE A 350 4.90 0.24 18.38
CA ILE A 350 4.61 -1.17 18.66
C ILE A 350 4.99 -1.97 17.40
N ASN A 351 6.00 -2.83 17.51
CA ASN A 351 6.56 -3.60 16.39
C ASN A 351 6.61 -5.10 16.67
#